data_AF-A0AAW0LD51-F1
#
_entry.id   AF-A0AAW0LD51-F1
#
_cell.length_a   1.000
_cell.length_b   1.000
_cell.length_c   1.000
_cell.angle_alpha   90.00
_cell.angle_beta   90.00
_cell.angle_gamma   90.00
#
_symmetry.space_group_name_H-M   'P 1'
#
loop_
_entity.id
_entity.type
_entity.pdbx_description
1 polymer ?
#
loop_
_entity_poly.entity_id
_entity_poly.type
_entity_poly.pdbx_seq_one_letter_code
_entity_poly.pdbx_strand_id
1 'polypeptide(L)'
;MKMLQILFLLFILLSSTNALVQDFCVANLKGPDGPAGYPCKTEAKVTVDDFVFSGLAKAGNTSNIIKAAVTPAFVAQFPGVNGLGLSLARLDLAPGGVIPLHTHPGASEVLVVLHGSITAGFIS
;
A
#
# COMPACT_ATOMS: atom_id res chain seq x y z
N MET A 1 -40.50 14.11 -20.22
CA MET A 1 -39.55 12.99 -20.44
C MET A 1 -38.17 13.46 -20.92
N LYS A 2 -38.07 14.30 -21.97
CA LYS A 2 -36.77 14.85 -22.45
C LYS A 2 -35.97 15.63 -21.40
N MET A 3 -36.63 16.47 -20.59
CA MET A 3 -35.97 17.26 -19.54
C MET A 3 -35.35 16.40 -18.41
N LEU A 4 -35.99 15.28 -18.06
CA LEU A 4 -35.50 14.36 -17.04
C LEU A 4 -34.28 13.57 -17.57
N GLN A 5 -34.30 13.19 -18.85
CA GLN A 5 -33.14 12.59 -19.50
C GLN A 5 -31.95 13.55 -19.59
N ILE A 6 -32.19 14.83 -19.89
CA ILE A 6 -31.14 15.86 -19.92
C ILE A 6 -30.55 16.07 -18.52
N LEU A 7 -31.40 16.14 -17.48
CA LEU A 7 -30.94 16.28 -16.10
C LEU A 7 -30.13 15.06 -15.62
N PHE A 8 -30.56 13.86 -16.00
CA PHE A 8 -29.86 12.60 -15.70
C PHE A 8 -28.51 12.52 -16.42
N LEU A 9 -28.44 12.90 -17.70
CA LEU A 9 -27.19 12.99 -18.45
C LEU A 9 -26.24 14.05 -17.87
N LEU A 10 -26.76 15.20 -17.42
CA LEU A 10 -25.97 16.24 -16.75
C LEU A 10 -25.37 15.71 -15.43
N PHE A 11 -26.14 14.94 -14.65
CA PHE A 11 -25.65 14.30 -13.43
C PHE A 11 -24.52 13.28 -13.70
N ILE A 12 -24.63 12.51 -14.79
CA ILE A 12 -23.56 11.60 -15.23
C ILE A 12 -22.30 12.36 -15.69
N LEU A 13 -22.44 13.52 -16.35
CA LEU A 13 -21.32 14.38 -16.74
C LEU A 13 -20.64 15.06 -15.52
N LEU A 14 -21.40 15.48 -14.50
CA LEU A 14 -20.83 15.95 -13.22
C LEU A 14 -20.22 14.81 -12.38
N SER A 15 -20.58 13.56 -12.67
CA SER A 15 -19.99 12.36 -12.09
C SER A 15 -18.75 11.91 -12.85
N SER A 16 -18.23 12.72 -13.79
CA SER A 16 -16.90 12.50 -14.35
C SER A 16 -15.93 12.48 -13.19
N THR A 17 -15.52 11.26 -12.87
CA THR A 17 -14.59 10.93 -11.82
C THR A 17 -13.41 11.87 -11.96
N ASN A 18 -13.01 12.53 -10.87
CA ASN A 18 -11.60 12.84 -10.69
C ASN A 18 -10.87 11.49 -10.62
N ALA A 19 -10.77 10.79 -11.75
CA ALA A 19 -9.70 9.82 -11.94
C ALA A 19 -8.46 10.63 -11.59
N LEU A 20 -7.70 10.15 -10.61
CA LEU A 20 -6.68 10.93 -9.96
C LEU A 20 -5.58 11.26 -11.00
N VAL A 21 -5.73 12.39 -11.71
CA VAL A 21 -4.76 12.94 -12.67
C VAL A 21 -3.69 13.71 -11.89
N GLN A 22 -3.17 13.10 -10.84
CA GLN A 22 -2.05 13.65 -10.10
C GLN A 22 -0.95 12.61 -10.12
N ASP A 23 0.27 13.04 -10.41
CA ASP A 23 1.44 12.16 -10.50
C ASP A 23 1.69 11.43 -9.16
N PHE A 24 1.34 12.08 -8.04
CA PHE A 24 1.46 11.53 -6.71
C PHE A 24 0.42 12.12 -5.74
N CYS A 25 0.13 11.39 -4.67
CA CYS A 25 -0.68 11.84 -3.54
C CYS A 25 -0.05 11.35 -2.23
N VAL A 26 0.99 12.02 -1.74
CA VAL A 26 1.66 11.61 -0.49
C VAL A 26 0.64 11.62 0.66
N ALA A 27 0.47 10.51 1.37
CA ALA A 27 -0.56 10.41 2.42
C ALA A 27 -0.36 11.43 3.55
N ASN A 28 -1.44 12.11 3.89
CA ASN A 28 -1.59 12.82 5.15
C ASN A 28 -2.13 11.85 6.21
N LEU A 29 -1.22 11.18 6.92
CA LEU A 29 -1.55 10.21 7.97
C LEU A 29 -2.31 10.80 9.18
N LYS A 30 -2.47 12.13 9.27
CA LYS A 30 -3.32 12.77 10.29
C LYS A 30 -4.80 12.77 9.91
N GLY A 31 -5.11 12.56 8.63
CA GLY A 31 -6.48 12.46 8.13
C GLY A 31 -7.03 11.03 8.25
N PRO A 32 -8.35 10.85 8.04
CA PRO A 32 -8.95 9.53 8.00
C PRO A 32 -8.49 8.75 6.77
N ASP A 33 -8.31 7.44 6.93
CA ASP A 33 -8.17 6.50 5.82
C ASP A 33 -9.56 6.19 5.21
N GLY A 34 -9.59 5.80 3.94
CA GLY A 34 -10.81 5.49 3.21
C GLY A 34 -10.61 4.50 2.06
N PRO A 35 -11.67 4.18 1.30
CA PRO A 35 -11.59 3.21 0.21
C PRO A 35 -10.58 3.56 -0.89
N ALA A 36 -10.21 4.84 -1.00
CA ALA A 36 -9.22 5.35 -1.95
C ALA A 36 -7.84 5.63 -1.31
N GLY A 37 -7.65 5.25 -0.04
CA GLY A 37 -6.48 5.60 0.77
C GLY A 37 -6.67 6.91 1.55
N TYR A 38 -5.54 7.51 1.93
CA TYR A 38 -5.50 8.72 2.74
C TYR A 38 -5.68 9.99 1.89
N PRO A 39 -6.21 11.08 2.47
CA PRO A 39 -6.11 12.40 1.84
C PRO A 39 -4.64 12.79 1.62
N CYS A 40 -4.36 13.52 0.54
CA CYS A 40 -2.99 13.93 0.22
C CYS A 40 -2.50 15.05 1.16
N LYS A 41 -1.19 15.10 1.40
CA LYS A 41 -0.52 16.32 1.85
C LYS A 41 -0.71 17.42 0.81
N THR A 42 -0.70 18.67 1.25
CA THR A 42 -0.63 19.82 0.35
C THR A 42 0.71 19.82 -0.39
N GLU A 43 0.72 20.15 -1.68
CA GLU A 43 1.94 20.16 -2.52
C GLU A 43 3.10 20.94 -1.90
N ALA A 44 2.83 22.10 -1.28
CA ALA A 44 3.82 22.92 -0.59
C ALA A 44 4.52 22.25 0.61
N LYS A 45 4.02 21.09 1.07
CA LYS A 45 4.60 20.30 2.17
C LYS A 45 5.23 19.00 1.68
N VAL A 46 5.14 18.70 0.38
CA VAL A 46 5.76 17.52 -0.21
C VAL A 46 7.22 17.83 -0.49
N THR A 47 8.09 16.88 -0.17
CA THR A 47 9.55 16.98 -0.35
C THR A 47 10.08 15.71 -0.98
N VAL A 48 11.34 15.75 -1.42
CA VAL A 48 12.02 14.55 -1.96
C VAL A 48 12.06 13.39 -0.95
N ASP A 49 12.11 13.69 0.35
CA ASP A 49 12.16 12.69 1.41
C ASP A 49 10.85 11.88 1.51
N ASP A 50 9.73 12.41 1.00
CA ASP A 50 8.46 11.67 0.94
C ASP A 50 8.48 10.51 -0.07
N PHE A 51 9.48 10.46 -0.95
CA PHE A 51 9.63 9.45 -2.00
C PHE A 51 10.80 8.49 -1.74
N VAL A 52 11.48 8.61 -0.61
CA VAL A 52 12.61 7.75 -0.23
C VAL A 52 12.27 6.98 1.03
N PHE A 53 12.35 5.65 0.97
CA PHE A 53 12.16 4.79 2.13
C PHE A 53 13.33 3.82 2.31
N SER A 54 14.10 4.02 3.38
CA SER A 54 15.23 3.17 3.74
C SER A 54 14.91 2.14 4.82
N GLY A 55 13.66 2.03 5.27
CA GLY A 55 13.27 1.15 6.37
C GLY A 55 13.53 -0.33 6.10
N LEU A 56 13.63 -0.74 4.84
CA LEU A 56 13.90 -2.13 4.43
C LEU A 56 15.40 -2.48 4.39
N ALA A 57 16.29 -1.51 4.62
CA ALA A 57 17.73 -1.71 4.50
C ALA A 57 18.31 -2.67 5.55
N LYS A 58 17.65 -2.81 6.70
CA LYS A 58 18.11 -3.64 7.82
C LYS A 58 17.23 -4.87 7.98
N ALA A 59 17.87 -5.98 8.38
CA ALA A 59 17.17 -7.20 8.75
C ALA A 59 16.34 -6.96 10.03
N GLY A 60 15.13 -7.52 10.05
CA GLY A 60 14.28 -7.55 11.24
C GLY A 60 14.78 -8.54 12.29
N ASN A 61 14.36 -8.33 13.55
CA ASN A 61 14.74 -9.19 14.66
C ASN A 61 13.95 -10.51 14.66
N THR A 62 14.63 -11.62 14.41
CA THR A 62 14.05 -12.97 14.39
C THR A 62 14.15 -13.72 15.73
N SER A 63 14.65 -13.09 16.81
CA SER A 63 14.70 -13.68 18.16
C SER A 63 13.33 -13.58 18.85
N ASN A 64 12.32 -14.21 18.24
CA ASN A 64 10.93 -14.20 18.69
C ASN A 64 10.28 -15.58 18.46
N ILE A 65 9.04 -15.74 18.93
CA ILE A 65 8.33 -17.04 18.93
C ILE A 65 8.08 -17.62 17.54
N ILE A 66 7.94 -16.79 16.50
CA ILE A 66 7.74 -17.22 15.11
C ILE A 66 9.05 -17.30 14.32
N LYS A 67 10.17 -16.88 14.94
CA LYS A 67 11.50 -16.82 14.35
C LYS A 67 11.58 -16.08 13.01
N ALA A 68 10.72 -15.08 12.84
CA ALA A 68 10.60 -14.30 11.62
C ALA A 68 10.29 -12.84 11.95
N ALA A 69 10.58 -11.94 11.02
CA ALA A 69 10.24 -10.53 11.11
C ALA A 69 9.66 -10.04 9.79
N VAL A 70 8.60 -9.23 9.89
CA VAL A 70 7.97 -8.54 8.77
C VAL A 70 8.24 -7.04 8.93
N THR A 71 8.96 -6.46 7.97
CA THR A 71 9.23 -5.02 7.93
C THR A 71 8.44 -4.39 6.79
N PRO A 72 7.34 -3.67 7.08
CA PRO A 72 6.47 -3.12 6.05
C PRO A 72 6.99 -1.79 5.50
N ALA A 73 6.76 -1.58 4.21
CA ALA A 73 6.80 -0.31 3.49
C ALA A 73 5.42 -0.07 2.86
N PHE A 74 4.39 -0.08 3.71
CA PHE A 74 3.01 0.23 3.33
C PHE A 74 2.76 1.73 3.49
N VAL A 75 1.58 2.23 3.12
CA VAL A 75 1.26 3.66 3.24
C VAL A 75 1.52 4.26 4.63
N ALA A 76 1.35 3.48 5.70
CA ALA A 76 1.58 3.92 7.07
C ALA A 76 3.07 4.16 7.39
N GLN A 77 3.99 3.45 6.72
CA GLN A 77 5.45 3.60 6.90
C GLN A 77 6.09 4.42 5.77
N PHE A 78 5.53 4.33 4.57
CA PHE A 78 5.99 5.00 3.37
C PHE A 78 4.81 5.76 2.71
N PRO A 79 4.46 6.96 3.21
CA PRO A 79 3.31 7.74 2.72
C PRO A 79 3.33 8.05 1.22
N GLY A 80 4.51 8.03 0.59
CA GLY A 80 4.68 8.27 -0.84
C GLY A 80 3.99 7.26 -1.75
N VAL A 81 3.67 6.05 -1.28
CA VAL A 81 2.99 5.02 -2.11
C VAL A 81 1.46 5.14 -2.12
N ASN A 82 0.90 6.10 -1.39
CA ASN A 82 -0.54 6.30 -1.30
C ASN A 82 -1.14 6.58 -2.70
N GLY A 83 -2.19 5.83 -3.04
CA GLY A 83 -2.85 5.91 -4.34
C GLY A 83 -2.10 5.26 -5.51
N LEU A 84 -0.85 4.78 -5.33
CA LEU A 84 -0.05 4.20 -6.42
C LEU A 84 -0.32 2.72 -6.68
N GLY A 85 -1.15 2.06 -5.87
CA GLY A 85 -1.50 0.65 -6.04
C GLY A 85 -0.35 -0.33 -5.78
N LEU A 86 0.71 0.12 -5.10
CA LEU A 86 1.89 -0.69 -4.79
C LEU A 86 2.28 -0.56 -3.32
N SER A 87 2.88 -1.62 -2.80
CA SER A 87 3.46 -1.66 -1.46
C SER A 87 4.58 -2.70 -1.45
N LEU A 88 5.42 -2.67 -0.42
CA LEU A 88 6.50 -3.65 -0.28
C LEU A 88 6.64 -4.05 1.19
N ALA A 89 7.13 -5.26 1.43
CA ALA A 89 7.60 -5.69 2.74
C ALA A 89 8.90 -6.48 2.59
N ARG A 90 9.76 -6.38 3.60
CA ARG A 90 10.91 -7.27 3.77
C ARG A 90 10.57 -8.33 4.80
N LEU A 91 10.86 -9.58 4.46
CA LEU A 91 10.70 -10.73 5.34
C LEU A 91 12.08 -11.28 5.68
N ASP A 92 12.41 -11.36 6.97
CA ASP A 92 13.60 -12.05 7.47
C ASP A 92 13.16 -13.27 8.27
N LEU A 93 13.62 -14.47 7.89
CA LEU A 93 13.25 -15.74 8.52
C LEU A 93 14.53 -16.44 8.99
N ALA A 94 14.59 -16.81 10.27
CA ALA A 94 15.61 -17.71 10.78
C ALA A 94 15.24 -19.18 10.49
N PRO A 95 16.18 -20.14 10.62
CA PRO A 95 15.87 -21.56 10.41
C PRO A 95 14.68 -22.05 11.26
N GLY A 96 13.68 -22.62 10.58
CA GLY A 96 12.41 -23.05 11.17
C GLY A 96 11.45 -21.91 11.51
N GLY A 97 11.72 -20.69 11.05
CA GLY A 97 10.80 -19.56 11.16
C GLY A 97 9.65 -19.62 10.18
N VAL A 98 8.54 -19.03 10.58
CA VAL A 98 7.25 -19.13 9.88
C VAL A 98 6.60 -17.76 9.85
N ILE A 99 6.10 -17.37 8.67
CA ILE A 99 5.05 -16.36 8.59
C ILE A 99 3.73 -17.11 8.73
N PRO A 100 2.95 -16.90 9.81
CA PRO A 100 1.70 -17.64 10.05
C PRO A 100 0.71 -17.49 8.90
N LEU A 101 -0.28 -18.39 8.83
CA LEU A 101 -1.38 -18.28 7.88
C LEU A 101 -2.06 -16.90 8.01
N HIS A 102 -2.14 -16.18 6.90
CA HIS A 102 -2.71 -14.84 6.81
C HIS A 102 -3.29 -14.62 5.41
N THR A 103 -3.93 -13.47 5.20
CA THR A 103 -4.53 -13.09 3.92
C THR A 103 -4.25 -11.62 3.60
N HIS A 104 -4.33 -11.29 2.32
CA HIS A 104 -4.28 -9.92 1.80
C HIS A 104 -5.58 -9.62 1.02
N PRO A 105 -6.66 -9.16 1.71
CA PRO A 105 -7.97 -9.02 1.06
C PRO A 105 -8.02 -8.06 -0.13
N GLY A 106 -7.09 -7.09 -0.19
CA GLY A 106 -7.05 -6.04 -1.22
C GLY A 106 -5.84 -6.10 -2.15
N ALA A 107 -5.03 -7.18 -2.11
CA ALA A 107 -3.80 -7.24 -2.90
C ALA A 107 -3.40 -8.66 -3.26
N SER A 108 -2.74 -8.82 -4.41
CA SER A 108 -1.92 -9.99 -4.71
C SER A 108 -0.50 -9.75 -4.22
N GLU A 109 0.21 -10.82 -3.86
CA GLU A 109 1.59 -10.76 -3.38
C GLU A 109 2.53 -11.49 -4.35
N VAL A 110 3.72 -10.92 -4.56
CA VAL A 110 4.84 -11.57 -5.27
C VAL A 110 6.03 -11.66 -4.32
N LEU A 111 6.50 -12.88 -4.07
CA LEU A 111 7.67 -13.14 -3.22
C LEU A 111 8.94 -13.24 -4.07
N VAL A 112 9.97 -12.49 -3.69
CA VAL A 112 11.32 -12.58 -4.27
C VAL A 112 12.30 -12.98 -3.17
N VAL A 113 12.84 -14.19 -3.27
CA VAL A 113 13.82 -14.71 -2.30
C VAL A 113 15.20 -14.17 -2.65
N LEU A 114 15.76 -13.33 -1.78
CA LEU A 114 17.10 -12.75 -1.98
C LEU A 114 18.23 -13.65 -1.46
N HIS A 115 17.97 -14.46 -0.43
CA HIS A 115 18.95 -15.36 0.17
C HIS A 115 18.25 -16.56 0.82
N GLY A 116 18.86 -17.75 0.70
CA GLY A 116 18.35 -18.99 1.29
C GLY A 116 17.24 -19.62 0.47
N SER A 117 16.35 -20.35 1.15
CA SER A 117 15.19 -21.01 0.55
C SER A 117 14.03 -20.99 1.53
N ILE A 118 12.81 -20.85 1.02
CA ILE A 118 11.58 -20.89 1.80
C ILE A 118 10.58 -21.84 1.13
N THR A 119 9.72 -22.45 1.93
CA THR A 119 8.53 -23.13 1.44
C THR A 119 7.36 -22.15 1.51
N ALA A 120 6.83 -21.77 0.35
CA ALA A 120 5.66 -20.91 0.24
C ALA A 120 4.50 -21.69 -0.39
N GLY A 121 3.28 -21.40 0.06
CA GLY A 121 2.05 -22.03 -0.45
C GLY A 121 0.84 -21.16 -0.16
N PHE A 122 -0.22 -21.38 -0.94
CA PHE A 122 -1.52 -20.72 -0.76
C PHE A 122 -2.61 -21.78 -0.63
N ILE A 123 -3.72 -21.41 0.01
CA ILE A 123 -4.92 -22.23 0.15
C ILE A 123 -6.05 -21.48 -0.55
N SER A 124 -6.81 -22.19 -1.38
CA SER A 124 -7.98 -21.68 -2.11
C SER A 124 -9.28 -22.23 -1.54
#